data_AF-A0A497EV14-F1
#
_entry.id   AF-A0A497EV14-F1
#
_cell.length_a   1.000
_cell.length_b   1.000
_cell.length_c   1.000
_cell.angle_alpha   90.00
_cell.angle_beta   90.00
_cell.angle_gamma   90.00
#
_symmetry.space_group_name_H-M   'P 1'
#
loop_
_entity.id
_entity.type
_entity.pdbx_description
1 polymer ?
#
loop_
_entity_poly.entity_id
_entity_poly.type
_entity_poly.pdbx_seq_one_letter_code
_entity_poly.pdbx_strand_id
1 'polypeptide(L)'
;KLVLEARARLGKGKIHAKWQPVSVAVLRNMPKITIFNSCNNCNECVKSCPRHVLREGKNKPVISDIISCTLCRLCEEVCELKAIQVTYEEDKLIMQIESVGSRSVKEIVNEACDILKEKMEDFIKSFNEELKASAEVVSSG
;
A
#
# COMPACT_ATOMS: atom_id res chain seq x y z
N LYS A 1 -19.37 -4.91 44.12
CA LYS A 1 -20.40 -4.72 43.07
C LYS A 1 -19.93 -3.58 42.18
N LEU A 2 -19.76 -3.80 40.87
CA LEU A 2 -19.34 -2.77 39.92
C LEU A 2 -20.56 -2.39 39.06
N VAL A 3 -20.87 -1.09 38.94
CA VAL A 3 -21.97 -0.55 38.12
C VAL A 3 -21.42 0.63 37.33
N LEU A 4 -21.65 0.64 36.02
CA LEU A 4 -21.22 1.71 35.11
C LEU A 4 -22.24 1.95 34.00
N GLU A 5 -22.32 3.19 33.52
CA GLU A 5 -23.07 3.60 32.33
C GLU A 5 -22.07 4.14 31.29
N ALA A 6 -22.25 3.76 30.02
CA ALA A 6 -21.43 4.24 28.91
C ALA A 6 -22.31 4.61 27.71
N ARG A 7 -21.85 5.57 26.90
CA ARG A 7 -22.55 6.05 25.70
C ARG A 7 -21.65 5.96 24.46
N ALA A 8 -22.15 5.27 23.44
CA ALA A 8 -21.48 5.17 22.15
C ALA A 8 -21.88 6.32 21.23
N ARG A 9 -20.94 6.75 20.38
CA ARG A 9 -21.19 7.72 19.29
C ARG A 9 -20.32 7.38 18.09
N LEU A 10 -20.79 7.73 16.90
CA LEU A 10 -19.99 7.66 15.68
C LEU A 10 -18.85 8.69 15.75
N GLY A 11 -17.72 8.32 15.16
CA GLY A 11 -16.53 9.16 15.11
C GLY A 11 -15.59 8.70 14.01
N LYS A 12 -14.65 9.55 13.64
CA LYS A 12 -13.61 9.26 12.64
C LYS A 12 -12.31 8.93 13.35
N GLY A 13 -11.52 8.00 12.80
CA GLY A 13 -10.18 7.67 13.33
C GLY A 13 -9.27 8.89 13.47
N LYS A 14 -9.41 9.89 12.57
CA LYS A 14 -8.72 11.19 12.66
C LYS A 14 -8.98 11.94 13.98
N ILE A 15 -10.16 11.77 14.58
CA ILE A 15 -10.54 12.43 15.84
C ILE A 15 -9.96 11.66 17.03
N HIS A 16 -9.99 10.32 16.99
CA HIS A 16 -9.39 9.48 18.02
C HIS A 16 -9.17 8.05 17.51
N ALA A 17 -8.04 7.45 17.88
CA ALA A 17 -7.62 6.12 17.42
C ALA A 17 -8.66 5.01 17.67
N LYS A 18 -9.41 5.07 18.77
CA LYS A 18 -10.52 4.14 19.08
C LYS A 18 -11.61 4.02 18.00
N TRP A 19 -11.74 5.01 17.10
CA TRP A 19 -12.68 4.97 15.96
C TRP A 19 -12.01 4.53 14.65
N GLN A 20 -10.74 4.11 14.68
CA GLN A 20 -10.09 3.54 13.50
C GLN A 20 -10.71 2.16 13.20
N PRO A 21 -11.26 1.93 11.99
CA PRO A 21 -11.95 0.69 11.67
C PRO A 21 -11.00 -0.46 11.25
N VAL A 22 -9.69 -0.19 11.17
CA VAL A 22 -8.69 -1.13 10.65
C VAL A 22 -7.50 -1.25 11.62
N SER A 23 -6.96 -2.45 11.75
CA SER A 23 -5.68 -2.71 12.42
C SER A 23 -4.50 -2.51 11.46
N VAL A 24 -4.70 -2.82 10.17
CA VAL A 24 -3.69 -2.72 9.12
C VAL A 24 -4.30 -2.03 7.90
N ALA A 25 -3.59 -1.06 7.34
CA ALA A 25 -3.88 -0.46 6.04
C ALA A 25 -2.55 -0.07 5.39
N VAL A 26 -1.99 -0.96 4.56
CA VAL A 26 -0.68 -0.82 3.94
C VAL A 26 -0.81 -0.85 2.43
N LEU A 27 -0.10 0.06 1.77
CA LEU A 27 0.09 0.09 0.33
C LEU A 27 1.57 -0.13 0.03
N ARG A 28 1.88 -1.07 -0.86
CA ARG A 28 3.26 -1.39 -1.25
C ARG A 28 3.37 -1.64 -2.74
N ASN A 29 4.53 -1.37 -3.32
CA ASN A 29 4.78 -1.61 -4.74
C ASN A 29 4.81 -3.11 -5.05
N MET A 30 4.32 -3.49 -6.23
CA MET A 30 4.42 -4.86 -6.73
C MET A 30 5.88 -5.18 -7.05
N PRO A 31 6.51 -6.15 -6.35
CA PRO A 31 7.91 -6.48 -6.58
C PRO A 31 8.15 -7.10 -7.96
N LYS A 32 9.29 -6.78 -8.55
CA LYS A 32 9.80 -7.40 -9.77
C LYS A 32 11.22 -7.87 -9.51
N ILE A 33 11.47 -9.16 -9.72
CA ILE A 33 12.79 -9.76 -9.56
C ILE A 33 13.23 -10.32 -10.90
N THR A 34 14.34 -9.80 -11.41
CA THR A 34 14.98 -10.28 -12.64
C THR A 34 16.21 -11.08 -12.28
N ILE A 35 16.31 -12.32 -12.79
CA ILE A 35 17.49 -13.19 -12.64
C ILE A 35 18.15 -13.35 -14.01
N PHE A 36 19.34 -12.78 -14.17
CA PHE A 36 20.12 -12.75 -15.39
C PHE A 36 20.82 -14.09 -15.67
N ASN A 37 21.28 -14.26 -16.90
CA ASN A 37 21.98 -15.48 -17.34
C ASN A 37 23.39 -15.63 -16.73
N SER A 38 23.94 -14.58 -16.11
CA SER A 38 25.19 -14.65 -15.35
C SER A 38 25.05 -15.45 -14.05
N CYS A 39 23.84 -15.87 -13.68
CA CYS A 39 23.61 -16.69 -12.49
C CYS A 39 24.26 -18.07 -12.66
N ASN A 40 25.08 -18.47 -11.68
CA ASN A 40 25.73 -19.78 -11.61
C ASN A 40 24.98 -20.78 -10.70
N ASN A 41 23.75 -20.46 -10.29
CA ASN A 41 22.91 -21.30 -9.41
C ASN A 41 23.54 -21.64 -8.05
N CYS A 42 24.33 -20.73 -7.44
CA CYS A 42 24.95 -20.96 -6.11
C CYS A 42 23.96 -20.99 -4.93
N ASN A 43 22.72 -20.55 -5.14
CA ASN A 43 21.62 -20.51 -4.16
C ASN A 43 21.84 -19.62 -2.90
N GLU A 44 22.87 -18.76 -2.85
CA GLU A 44 23.04 -17.83 -1.73
C GLU A 44 21.86 -16.85 -1.58
N CYS A 45 21.29 -16.39 -2.69
CA CYS A 45 20.09 -15.56 -2.70
C CYS A 45 18.83 -16.28 -2.17
N VAL A 46 18.78 -17.62 -2.30
CA VAL A 46 17.69 -18.45 -1.77
C VAL A 46 17.81 -18.53 -0.25
N LYS A 47 19.03 -18.74 0.27
CA LYS A 47 19.32 -18.81 1.71
C LYS A 47 19.14 -17.47 2.40
N SER A 48 19.53 -16.37 1.75
CA SER A 48 19.47 -15.03 2.37
C SER A 48 18.07 -14.42 2.40
N CYS A 49 17.11 -14.94 1.63
CA CYS A 49 15.78 -14.35 1.53
C CYS A 49 14.94 -14.68 2.79
N PRO A 50 14.65 -13.70 3.68
CA PRO A 50 13.90 -13.95 4.92
C PRO A 50 12.43 -14.26 4.68
N ARG A 51 11.94 -14.00 3.46
CA ARG A 51 10.56 -14.23 3.03
C ARG A 51 10.40 -15.48 2.18
N HIS A 52 11.49 -16.21 1.92
CA HIS A 52 11.51 -17.43 1.11
C HIS A 52 10.85 -17.28 -0.28
N VAL A 53 10.99 -16.10 -0.89
CA VAL A 53 10.43 -15.76 -2.20
C VAL A 53 11.11 -16.57 -3.30
N LEU A 54 12.42 -16.79 -3.17
CA LEU A 54 13.24 -17.58 -4.08
C LEU A 54 13.30 -19.04 -3.60
N ARG A 55 13.27 -19.98 -4.55
CA ARG A 55 13.46 -21.41 -4.33
C ARG A 55 14.52 -21.95 -5.27
N GLU A 56 15.13 -23.07 -4.87
CA GLU A 56 16.11 -23.75 -5.72
C GLU A 56 15.45 -24.24 -7.01
N GLY A 57 16.13 -24.04 -8.13
CA GLY A 57 15.72 -24.52 -9.44
C GLY A 57 16.86 -25.25 -10.13
N LYS A 58 16.55 -25.94 -11.24
CA LYS A 58 17.54 -26.77 -11.95
C LYS A 58 18.73 -25.97 -12.50
N ASN A 59 18.45 -24.80 -13.09
CA ASN A 59 19.47 -23.98 -13.75
C ASN A 59 19.66 -22.61 -13.10
N LYS A 60 18.59 -22.07 -12.50
CA LYS A 60 18.60 -20.81 -11.76
C LYS A 60 17.51 -20.86 -10.69
N PRO A 61 17.59 -20.03 -9.65
CA PRO A 61 16.52 -19.91 -8.66
C PRO A 61 15.19 -19.56 -9.33
N VAL A 62 14.10 -20.09 -8.78
CA VAL A 62 12.74 -19.82 -9.23
C VAL A 62 12.00 -18.95 -8.23
N ILE A 63 11.12 -18.09 -8.72
CA ILE A 63 10.28 -17.24 -7.88
C ILE A 63 9.03 -18.05 -7.50
N SER A 64 8.76 -18.18 -6.21
CA SER A 64 7.59 -18.91 -5.69
C SER A 64 6.42 -17.98 -5.41
N ASP A 65 6.58 -17.06 -4.45
CA ASP A 65 5.58 -16.06 -4.12
C ASP A 65 6.20 -14.65 -4.17
N ILE A 66 6.04 -13.99 -5.32
CA ILE A 66 6.52 -12.62 -5.54
C ILE A 66 5.84 -11.60 -4.63
N ILE A 67 4.57 -11.86 -4.25
CA ILE A 67 3.79 -10.98 -3.38
C ILE A 67 4.40 -10.98 -1.98
N SER A 68 5.07 -12.04 -1.53
CA SER A 68 5.74 -12.05 -0.22
C SER A 68 7.05 -11.24 -0.17
N CYS A 69 7.57 -10.76 -1.30
CA CYS A 69 8.78 -9.95 -1.33
C CYS A 69 8.52 -8.55 -0.74
N THR A 70 9.41 -8.12 0.16
CA THR A 70 9.36 -6.83 0.85
C THR A 70 10.34 -5.80 0.27
N LEU A 71 10.93 -6.09 -0.90
CA LEU A 71 11.95 -5.23 -1.53
C LEU A 71 13.19 -4.96 -0.65
N CYS A 72 13.54 -5.89 0.24
CA CYS A 72 14.70 -5.75 1.14
C CYS A 72 16.06 -5.79 0.42
N ARG A 73 16.10 -6.26 -0.84
CA ARG A 73 17.29 -6.37 -1.71
C ARG A 73 18.44 -7.25 -1.18
N LEU A 74 18.26 -8.00 -0.10
CA LEU A 74 19.28 -8.94 0.40
C LEU A 74 19.72 -9.96 -0.66
N CYS A 75 18.80 -10.46 -1.49
CA CYS A 75 19.15 -11.39 -2.57
C CYS A 75 20.02 -10.75 -3.67
N GLU A 76 19.91 -9.45 -3.88
CA GLU A 76 20.73 -8.68 -4.80
C GLU A 76 22.10 -8.38 -4.17
N GLU A 77 22.13 -8.03 -2.88
CA GLU A 77 23.37 -7.74 -2.13
C GLU A 77 24.30 -8.96 -2.01
N VAL A 78 23.77 -10.14 -1.68
CA VAL A 78 24.60 -11.36 -1.53
C VAL A 78 25.03 -11.96 -2.86
N CYS A 79 24.50 -11.47 -4.00
CA CYS A 79 24.82 -12.02 -5.30
C CYS A 79 26.14 -11.43 -5.82
N GLU A 80 27.25 -12.14 -5.58
CA GLU A 80 28.60 -11.73 -6.02
C GLU A 80 28.67 -11.43 -7.53
N LEU A 81 27.95 -12.21 -8.35
CA LEU A 81 27.90 -12.05 -9.81
C LEU A 81 26.94 -10.95 -10.28
N LYS A 82 26.27 -10.25 -9.36
CA LYS A 82 25.23 -9.25 -9.65
C LYS A 82 24.18 -9.76 -10.66
N ALA A 83 23.85 -11.05 -10.55
CA ALA A 83 22.95 -11.75 -11.46
C ALA A 83 21.47 -11.58 -11.08
N ILE A 84 21.16 -10.77 -10.06
CA ILE A 84 19.81 -10.52 -9.55
C ILE A 84 19.60 -9.02 -9.47
N GLN A 85 18.44 -8.55 -9.94
CA GLN A 85 18.00 -7.17 -9.79
C GLN A 85 16.60 -7.15 -9.19
N VAL A 86 16.41 -6.37 -8.13
CA VAL A 86 15.13 -6.19 -7.46
C VAL A 86 14.58 -4.79 -7.72
N THR A 87 13.51 -4.70 -8.50
CA THR A 87 12.77 -3.47 -8.78
C THR A 87 11.29 -3.64 -8.41
N TYR A 88 10.44 -2.75 -8.89
CA TYR A 88 9.00 -2.83 -8.78
C TYR A 88 8.33 -2.45 -10.09
N GLU A 89 7.09 -2.88 -10.27
CA GLU A 89 6.25 -2.44 -11.38
C GLU A 89 5.59 -1.10 -11.00
N GLU A 90 5.76 -0.06 -11.82
CA GLU A 90 5.33 1.32 -11.51
C GLU A 90 3.81 1.45 -11.38
N ASP A 91 3.06 0.75 -12.24
CA ASP A 91 1.59 0.83 -12.30
C ASP A 91 0.88 -0.27 -11.49
N LYS A 92 1.59 -0.96 -10.59
CA LYS A 92 1.00 -2.04 -9.79
C LYS A 92 1.33 -1.90 -8.32
N LEU A 93 0.26 -1.83 -7.52
CA LEU A 93 0.32 -1.73 -6.08
C LEU A 93 -0.40 -2.91 -5.43
N ILE A 94 0.08 -3.31 -4.27
CA ILE A 94 -0.53 -4.31 -3.41
C ILE A 94 -1.07 -3.58 -2.19
N MET A 95 -2.39 -3.65 -2.00
CA MET A 95 -3.06 -3.10 -0.83
C MET A 95 -3.40 -4.24 0.14
N GLN A 96 -3.02 -4.09 1.40
CA GLN A 96 -3.39 -5.00 2.48
C GLN A 96 -4.18 -4.23 3.53
N ILE A 97 -5.39 -4.71 3.81
CA ILE A 97 -6.29 -4.13 4.80
C ILE A 97 -6.77 -5.22 5.74
N GLU A 98 -6.76 -4.93 7.03
CA GLU A 98 -7.29 -5.80 8.07
C GLU A 98 -8.25 -4.98 8.94
N SER A 99 -9.50 -5.44 9.05
CA SER A 99 -10.52 -4.80 9.87
C SER A 99 -10.39 -5.22 11.33
N VAL A 100 -10.73 -4.31 12.26
CA VAL A 100 -10.89 -4.64 13.69
C VAL A 100 -12.24 -5.32 14.00
N GLY A 101 -13.05 -5.59 12.98
CA GLY A 101 -14.34 -6.29 13.10
C GLY A 101 -15.56 -5.38 13.25
N SER A 102 -15.38 -4.06 13.31
CA SER A 102 -16.49 -3.09 13.39
C SER A 102 -17.27 -2.95 12.08
N ARG A 103 -16.61 -3.19 10.94
CA ARG A 103 -17.17 -3.25 9.58
C ARG A 103 -16.38 -4.26 8.73
N SER A 104 -16.97 -4.77 7.65
CA SER A 104 -16.23 -5.61 6.70
C SER A 104 -15.20 -4.79 5.91
N VAL A 105 -14.15 -5.43 5.39
CA VAL A 105 -13.14 -4.75 4.57
C VAL A 105 -13.78 -4.11 3.33
N LYS A 106 -14.74 -4.79 2.70
CA LYS A 106 -15.46 -4.27 1.52
C LYS A 106 -16.18 -2.95 1.83
N GLU A 107 -16.89 -2.88 2.96
CA GLU A 107 -17.58 -1.66 3.38
C GLU A 107 -16.60 -0.53 3.69
N ILE A 108 -15.48 -0.85 4.34
CA ILE A 108 -14.43 0.13 4.67
C ILE A 108 -13.85 0.75 3.40
N VAL A 109 -13.53 -0.07 2.39
CA VAL A 109 -12.96 0.44 1.12
C VAL A 109 -13.98 1.26 0.35
N ASN A 110 -15.23 0.80 0.25
CA ASN A 110 -16.27 1.55 -0.45
C ASN A 110 -16.51 2.92 0.20
N GLU A 111 -16.67 2.94 1.52
CA GLU A 111 -16.84 4.19 2.28
C GLU A 111 -15.63 5.13 2.09
N ALA A 112 -14.41 4.59 2.05
CA ALA A 112 -13.22 5.40 1.80
C ALA A 112 -13.23 6.05 0.40
N CYS A 113 -13.69 5.31 -0.62
CA CYS A 113 -13.87 5.85 -1.98
C CYS A 113 -14.96 6.93 -2.02
N ASP A 114 -16.09 6.70 -1.36
CA ASP A 114 -17.19 7.67 -1.30
C ASP A 114 -16.75 8.97 -0.61
N ILE A 115 -16.08 8.86 0.54
CA ILE A 115 -15.52 10.04 1.25
C ILE A 115 -14.50 10.78 0.39
N LEU A 116 -13.67 10.07 -0.37
CA LEU A 116 -12.70 10.72 -1.26
C LEU A 116 -13.41 11.48 -2.38
N LYS A 117 -14.43 10.87 -2.98
CA LYS A 117 -15.25 11.49 -4.02
C LYS A 117 -15.94 12.76 -3.51
N GLU A 118 -16.62 12.69 -2.37
CA GLU A 118 -17.28 13.85 -1.75
C GLU A 118 -16.30 15.01 -1.53
N LYS A 119 -15.10 14.73 -1.00
CA LYS A 119 -14.07 15.76 -0.81
C LYS A 119 -13.58 16.38 -2.11
N MET A 120 -13.47 15.59 -3.18
CA MET A 120 -13.07 16.10 -4.49
C MET A 120 -14.16 16.99 -5.07
N GLU A 121 -15.43 16.60 -4.94
CA GLU A 121 -16.59 17.39 -5.37
C GLU A 121 -16.67 18.72 -4.60
N ASP A 122 -16.50 18.68 -3.28
CA ASP A 122 -16.43 19.87 -2.43
C ASP A 122 -15.31 20.81 -2.84
N PHE A 123 -14.11 20.27 -3.10
CA PHE A 123 -12.96 21.05 -3.54
C PHE A 123 -13.19 21.71 -4.91
N ILE A 124 -13.74 20.98 -5.88
CA ILE A 124 -14.06 21.52 -7.21
C ILE A 124 -15.08 22.65 -7.08
N LYS A 125 -16.08 22.49 -6.21
CA LYS A 125 -17.09 23.51 -5.97
C LYS A 125 -16.46 24.79 -5.39
N SER A 126 -15.68 24.68 -4.32
CA SER A 126 -15.04 25.85 -3.70
C SER A 126 -14.06 26.54 -4.66
N PHE A 127 -13.31 25.74 -5.43
CA PHE A 127 -12.36 26.27 -6.42
C PHE A 127 -13.06 27.06 -7.53
N ASN A 128 -14.21 26.58 -8.02
CA ASN A 128 -15.00 27.29 -9.03
C ASN A 128 -15.63 28.58 -8.51
N GLU A 129 -16.03 28.62 -7.24
CA GLU A 129 -16.54 29.83 -6.59
C GLU A 129 -15.45 30.90 -6.50
N GLU A 130 -14.22 30.53 -6.12
CA GLU A 130 -13.06 31.45 -6.07
C GLU A 130 -12.60 31.93 -7.45
N LEU A 131 -12.64 31.06 -8.48
CA LEU A 131 -12.33 31.45 -9.85
C LEU A 131 -13.30 32.51 -10.38
N LYS A 132 -14.59 32.38 -10.08
CA LYS A 132 -15.61 33.38 -10.46
C LYS A 132 -15.38 34.71 -9.76
N ALA A 133 -15.11 34.68 -8.45
CA ALA A 133 -14.79 35.89 -7.70
C ALA A 133 -13.55 36.61 -8.24
N SER A 134 -12.53 35.86 -8.67
CA SER A 134 -11.30 36.41 -9.25
C SER A 134 -11.52 37.00 -10.65
N ALA A 135 -12.39 36.40 -11.46
CA ALA A 135 -12.72 36.89 -12.80
C ALA A 135 -13.54 38.19 -12.77
N GLU A 136 -14.44 38.34 -11.79
CA GLU A 136 -15.22 39.56 -11.61
C GLU A 136 -14.34 40.77 -11.28
N VAL A 137 -13.30 40.60 -10.44
CA VAL A 137 -12.34 41.65 -10.08
C VAL A 137 -11.52 42.13 -11.28
N VAL A 138 -11.18 41.25 -12.22
CA VAL A 138 -10.43 41.61 -13.45
C VAL A 138 -11.30 42.32 -14.49
N SER A 139 -12.62 42.05 -14.51
CA SER A 139 -13.56 42.71 -15.44
C SER A 139 -14.00 44.12 -15.01
N SER A 140 -13.74 44.51 -13.76
CA SER A 140 -14.08 45.81 -13.17
C SER A 140 -12.91 46.80 -13.07
N GLY A 141 -11.75 46.47 -13.65
CA GLY A 141 -10.54 47.30 -13.68
C GLY A 141 -10.20 47.84 -15.06
#